data_AF-A0A930EWN7-F1
#
_entry.id   AF-A0A930EWN7-F1
#
_cell.length_a   1.000
_cell.length_b   1.000
_cell.length_c   1.000
_cell.angle_alpha   90.00
_cell.angle_beta   90.00
_cell.angle_gamma   90.00
#
_symmetry.space_group_name_H-M   'P 1'
#
loop_
_entity.id
_entity.type
_entity.pdbx_description
1 polymer ?
#
loop_
_entity_poly.entity_id
_entity_poly.type
_entity_poly.pdbx_seq_one_letter_code
_entity_poly.pdbx_strand_id
1 'polypeptide(L)'
;RCGYYGEKIVLKAQMLGLNTCWVGGTYKKIESVVDLKPGEKFLMVIAIGYGENQGREHKYKKVKDLSIGYPDLPDWFIKGVEAVAMAPSALNQHSYRFGIRDEKVYVKKGLGIALDTDIGIAKYHFEVAAGKDSSIWE
;
A
#
# COMPACT_ATOMS: atom_id res chain seq x y z
N ARG A 1 8.43 -4.27 3.30
CA ARG A 1 8.41 -5.51 2.47
C ARG A 1 7.05 -6.20 2.53
N CYS A 2 6.50 -6.49 3.72
CA CYS A 2 5.21 -7.20 3.85
C CYS A 2 4.05 -6.52 3.11
N GLY A 3 3.86 -5.21 3.27
CA GLY A 3 2.82 -4.48 2.55
C GLY A 3 2.96 -4.57 1.02
N TYR A 4 4.18 -4.42 0.51
CA TYR A 4 4.45 -4.49 -0.93
C TYR A 4 4.07 -5.84 -1.54
N TYR A 5 4.54 -6.95 -0.94
CA TYR A 5 4.22 -8.29 -1.45
C TYR A 5 2.79 -8.74 -1.13
N GLY A 6 2.25 -8.35 0.03
CA GLY A 6 0.85 -8.60 0.37
C GLY A 6 -0.08 -7.89 -0.61
N GLU A 7 0.26 -6.68 -1.04
CA GLU A 7 -0.56 -5.95 -2.00
C GLU A 7 -0.53 -6.57 -3.41
N LYS A 8 0.56 -7.27 -3.78
CA LYS A 8 0.56 -8.11 -4.98
C LYS A 8 -0.54 -9.17 -4.93
N ILE A 9 -0.71 -9.81 -3.77
CA ILE A 9 -1.76 -10.82 -3.55
C ILE A 9 -3.13 -10.16 -3.57
N VAL A 10 -3.30 -9.03 -2.88
CA VAL A 10 -4.56 -8.28 -2.82
C VAL A 10 -5.04 -7.88 -4.22
N LEU A 11 -4.19 -7.20 -5.00
CA LEU A 11 -4.55 -6.78 -6.34
C LEU A 11 -4.76 -7.97 -7.28
N LYS A 12 -3.97 -9.05 -7.16
CA LYS A 12 -4.20 -10.27 -7.95
C LYS A 12 -5.53 -10.93 -7.61
N ALA A 13 -5.92 -10.99 -6.33
CA ALA A 13 -7.21 -11.52 -5.91
C ALA A 13 -8.37 -10.68 -6.46
N GLN A 14 -8.26 -9.34 -6.42
CA GLN A 14 -9.24 -8.44 -7.03
C GLN A 14 -9.36 -8.66 -8.54
N MET A 15 -8.25 -8.82 -9.26
CA MET A 15 -8.26 -9.13 -10.69
C MET A 15 -8.94 -10.48 -11.02
N LEU A 16 -9.02 -11.39 -10.04
CA LEU A 16 -9.71 -12.68 -10.17
C LEU A 16 -11.18 -12.62 -9.71
N GLY A 17 -11.69 -11.44 -9.34
CA GLY A 17 -13.07 -11.23 -8.88
C GLY A 17 -13.30 -11.52 -7.40
N LEU A 18 -12.24 -11.62 -6.59
CA LEU A 18 -12.33 -11.80 -5.14
C LEU A 18 -12.24 -10.47 -4.40
N ASN A 19 -12.90 -10.38 -3.25
CA ASN A 19 -12.78 -9.29 -2.31
C ASN A 19 -11.72 -9.56 -1.24
N THR A 20 -11.16 -8.49 -0.68
CA THR A 20 -9.99 -8.55 0.20
C THR A 20 -10.06 -7.56 1.34
N CYS A 21 -9.51 -7.89 2.51
CA CYS A 21 -9.39 -6.97 3.63
C CYS A 21 -8.08 -7.17 4.39
N TRP A 22 -7.30 -6.09 4.54
CA TRP A 22 -6.16 -6.04 5.45
C TRP A 22 -6.65 -5.96 6.90
N VAL A 23 -6.25 -6.92 7.74
CA VAL A 23 -6.64 -7.01 9.14
C VAL A 23 -5.42 -6.90 10.04
N GLY A 24 -5.34 -5.80 10.81
CA GLY A 24 -4.23 -5.49 11.70
C GLY A 24 -4.48 -5.73 13.20
N GLY A 25 -5.74 -5.88 13.63
CA GLY A 25 -6.06 -5.93 15.07
C GLY A 25 -7.19 -6.89 15.48
N THR A 26 -8.23 -7.06 14.67
CA THR A 26 -9.40 -7.87 15.02
C THR A 26 -9.26 -9.31 14.52
N TYR A 27 -8.36 -10.08 15.11
CA TYR A 27 -8.26 -11.53 14.90
C TYR A 27 -7.68 -12.23 16.13
N LYS A 28 -8.08 -13.48 16.36
CA LYS A 28 -7.44 -14.33 17.37
C LYS A 28 -6.16 -14.88 16.76
N LYS A 29 -5.01 -14.57 17.37
CA LYS A 29 -3.75 -15.25 17.06
C LYS A 29 -3.89 -16.70 17.52
N ILE A 30 -3.89 -17.62 16.57
CA ILE A 30 -3.89 -19.06 16.86
C ILE A 30 -2.51 -19.56 16.47
N GLU A 31 -1.65 -19.75 17.46
CA GLU A 31 -0.22 -20.09 17.28
C GLU A 31 -0.03 -21.36 16.45
N SER A 32 -0.98 -22.30 16.50
CA SER A 32 -0.93 -23.56 15.73
C SER A 32 -1.27 -23.42 14.24
N VAL A 33 -1.81 -22.29 13.80
CA VAL A 33 -2.22 -22.09 12.39
C VAL A 33 -1.05 -21.62 11.52
N VAL A 34 -0.03 -21.02 12.13
CA VAL A 34 1.15 -20.51 11.41
C VAL A 34 2.42 -20.92 12.16
N ASP A 35 3.24 -21.74 11.50
CA ASP A 35 4.57 -22.10 11.97
C ASP A 35 5.54 -20.95 11.72
N LEU A 36 5.86 -20.18 12.76
CA LEU A 36 6.80 -19.06 12.71
C LEU A 36 8.20 -19.53 13.11
N LYS A 37 9.18 -19.31 12.24
CA LYS A 37 10.58 -19.62 12.56
C LYS A 37 11.19 -18.55 13.48
N PRO A 38 12.28 -18.87 14.19
CA PRO A 38 13.01 -17.87 14.98
C PRO A 38 13.34 -16.62 14.15
N GLY A 39 12.90 -15.46 14.65
CA GLY A 39 13.08 -14.16 13.98
C GLY A 39 11.93 -13.73 13.07
N GLU A 40 10.97 -14.59 12.76
CA GLU A 40 9.77 -14.23 12.02
C GLU A 40 8.73 -13.57 12.95
N LYS A 41 7.98 -12.62 12.39
CA LYS A 41 6.92 -11.91 13.12
C LYS A 41 5.64 -11.96 12.33
N PHE A 42 4.57 -12.37 13.00
CA PHE A 42 3.22 -12.23 12.48
C PHE A 42 2.80 -10.75 12.54
N LEU A 43 2.68 -10.10 11.38
CA LEU A 43 2.32 -8.69 11.30
C LEU A 43 0.80 -8.49 11.13
N MET A 44 0.23 -9.07 10.07
CA MET A 44 -1.15 -8.82 9.63
C MET A 44 -1.73 -10.01 8.88
N VAL A 45 -3.06 -10.02 8.73
CA VAL A 45 -3.80 -10.98 7.90
C VAL A 45 -4.38 -10.25 6.69
N ILE A 46 -4.51 -10.97 5.57
CA ILE A 46 -5.35 -10.56 4.43
C ILE A 46 -6.50 -11.57 4.36
N ALA A 47 -7.72 -11.15 4.67
CA ALA A 47 -8.90 -11.94 4.41
C ALA A 47 -9.20 -11.89 2.90
N ILE A 48 -9.51 -13.03 2.30
CA ILE A 48 -9.79 -13.16 0.85
C ILE A 48 -11.04 -14.04 0.68
N GLY A 49 -11.97 -13.63 -0.17
CA GLY A 49 -13.15 -14.42 -0.50
C GLY A 49 -14.14 -13.66 -1.37
N TYR A 50 -15.32 -14.23 -1.61
CA TYR A 50 -16.42 -13.52 -2.24
C TYR A 50 -17.10 -12.64 -1.20
N GLY A 51 -17.03 -11.32 -1.39
CA GLY A 51 -17.75 -10.38 -0.56
C GLY A 51 -19.24 -10.44 -0.83
N GLU A 52 -20.05 -10.23 0.20
CA GLU A 52 -21.49 -9.98 0.03
C GLU A 52 -21.75 -8.73 -0.82
N ASN A 53 -20.80 -7.78 -0.79
CA ASN A 53 -20.76 -6.59 -1.65
C ASN A 53 -19.32 -6.28 -2.08
N GLN A 54 -19.17 -5.37 -3.05
CA GLN A 54 -17.88 -4.96 -3.61
C GLN A 54 -17.14 -3.91 -2.75
N GLY A 55 -17.60 -3.66 -1.53
CA GLY A 55 -17.13 -2.54 -0.72
C GLY A 55 -17.69 -1.19 -1.21
N ARG A 56 -17.13 -0.10 -0.67
CA ARG A 56 -17.46 1.27 -1.02
C ARG A 56 -16.18 2.07 -1.23
N GLU A 57 -16.21 3.02 -2.13
CA GLU A 57 -15.10 3.96 -2.30
C GLU A 57 -14.81 4.70 -0.99
N HIS A 58 -13.53 4.84 -0.67
CA HIS A 58 -13.08 5.65 0.45
C HIS A 58 -12.73 7.06 -0.05
N LYS A 59 -12.70 8.04 0.85
CA LYS A 59 -12.21 9.37 0.51
C LYS A 59 -10.72 9.29 0.20
N TYR A 60 -10.35 9.75 -0.99
CA TYR A 60 -8.97 9.83 -1.46
C TYR A 60 -8.32 11.16 -1.05
N LYS A 61 -7.02 11.13 -0.74
CA LYS A 61 -6.21 12.35 -0.67
C LYS A 61 -5.90 12.84 -2.08
N LYS A 62 -5.74 14.16 -2.27
CA LYS A 62 -5.36 14.71 -3.57
C LYS A 62 -3.87 14.47 -3.82
N VAL A 63 -3.46 14.38 -5.08
CA VAL A 63 -2.04 14.22 -5.48
C VAL A 63 -1.16 15.26 -4.77
N LYS A 64 -1.56 16.54 -4.75
CA LYS A 64 -0.83 17.61 -4.05
C LYS A 64 -0.57 17.35 -2.56
N ASP A 65 -1.46 16.60 -1.89
CA ASP A 65 -1.36 16.30 -0.46
C ASP A 65 -0.43 15.12 -0.20
N LEU A 66 -0.23 14.26 -1.21
CA LEU A 66 0.64 13.09 -1.20
C LEU A 66 1.99 13.33 -1.88
N SER A 67 2.15 14.40 -2.65
CA SER A 67 3.38 14.72 -3.36
C SER A 67 4.18 15.83 -2.70
N ILE A 68 5.51 15.76 -2.81
CA ILE A 68 6.46 16.83 -2.50
C ILE A 68 6.91 17.41 -3.85
N GLY A 69 6.79 18.73 -4.05
CA GLY A 69 7.19 19.40 -5.30
C GLY A 69 6.09 19.59 -6.35
N TYR A 70 4.82 19.30 -6.03
CA TYR A 70 3.69 19.54 -6.93
C TYR A 70 3.48 21.06 -7.19
N PRO A 71 3.12 21.51 -8.42
CA PRO A 71 2.72 20.71 -9.59
C PRO A 71 3.84 20.28 -10.53
N ASP A 72 5.08 20.75 -10.32
CA ASP A 72 6.19 20.58 -11.25
C ASP A 72 6.84 19.19 -11.13
N LEU A 73 6.08 18.14 -11.46
CA LEU A 73 6.47 16.73 -11.34
C LEU A 73 6.26 15.98 -12.67
N PRO A 74 7.09 14.98 -13.01
CA PRO A 74 6.90 14.19 -14.22
C PRO A 74 5.55 13.45 -14.24
N ASP A 75 4.96 13.30 -15.43
CA ASP A 75 3.66 12.62 -15.60
C ASP A 75 3.63 11.20 -15.02
N TRP A 76 4.71 10.44 -15.21
CA TRP A 76 4.80 9.08 -14.67
C TRP A 76 4.78 9.05 -13.14
N PHE A 77 5.34 10.08 -12.49
CA PHE A 77 5.30 10.24 -11.05
C PHE A 77 3.90 10.58 -10.57
N ILE A 78 3.22 11.50 -11.26
CA ILE A 78 1.84 11.89 -10.96
C ILE A 78 0.92 10.67 -11.03
N LYS A 79 0.99 9.86 -12.11
CA LYS A 79 0.24 8.60 -12.25
C LYS A 79 0.50 7.63 -11.10
N GLY A 80 1.76 7.51 -10.68
CA GLY A 80 2.13 6.72 -9.51
C GLY A 80 1.42 7.21 -8.23
N VAL A 81 1.41 8.52 -7.98
CA VAL A 81 0.75 9.09 -6.79
C VAL A 81 -0.79 9.01 -6.86
N GLU A 82 -1.39 9.11 -8.05
CA GLU A 82 -2.82 8.88 -8.25
C GLU A 82 -3.21 7.46 -7.80
N ALA A 83 -2.41 6.45 -8.14
CA ALA A 83 -2.62 5.10 -7.63
C ALA A 83 -2.36 4.96 -6.13
N VAL A 84 -1.34 5.64 -5.59
CA VAL A 84 -1.12 5.70 -4.14
C VAL A 84 -2.34 6.25 -3.40
N ALA A 85 -3.04 7.24 -3.97
CA ALA A 85 -4.24 7.78 -3.35
C ALA A 85 -5.36 6.73 -3.20
N MET A 86 -5.45 5.81 -4.15
CA MET A 86 -6.40 4.68 -4.15
C MET A 86 -5.95 3.48 -3.31
N ALA A 87 -4.67 3.44 -2.92
CA ALA A 87 -4.12 2.34 -2.17
C ALA A 87 -4.71 2.28 -0.75
N PRO A 88 -4.96 1.08 -0.19
CA PRO A 88 -5.41 0.96 1.18
C PRO A 88 -4.32 1.41 2.17
N SER A 89 -4.75 1.90 3.34
CA SER A 89 -3.87 2.19 4.46
C SER A 89 -4.63 2.00 5.78
N ALA A 90 -3.91 1.71 6.86
CA ALA A 90 -4.53 1.52 8.15
C ALA A 90 -5.36 2.76 8.52
N LEU A 91 -6.65 2.54 8.80
CA LEU A 91 -7.62 3.61 9.10
C LEU A 91 -7.65 4.74 8.06
N ASN A 92 -7.31 4.45 6.80
CA ASN A 92 -7.21 5.43 5.71
C ASN A 92 -6.29 6.63 6.03
N GLN A 93 -5.21 6.40 6.78
CA GLN A 93 -4.33 7.47 7.28
C GLN A 93 -3.48 8.11 6.17
N HIS A 94 -2.95 7.31 5.24
CA HIS A 94 -1.94 7.72 4.25
C HIS A 94 -0.89 8.68 4.85
N SER A 95 -0.29 8.29 5.97
CA SER A 95 0.64 9.13 6.76
C SER A 95 2.04 9.18 6.14
N TYR A 96 2.13 9.51 4.85
CA TYR A 96 3.37 9.60 4.09
C TYR A 96 3.19 10.55 2.89
N ARG A 97 4.31 11.03 2.35
CA ARG A 97 4.37 11.80 1.10
C ARG A 97 5.50 11.29 0.22
N PHE A 98 5.27 11.28 -1.09
CA PHE A 98 6.23 10.87 -2.12
C PHE A 98 6.92 12.11 -2.67
N GLY A 99 8.22 12.05 -2.89
CA GLY A 99 8.98 13.06 -3.61
C GLY A 99 9.91 12.41 -4.62
N ILE A 100 10.44 13.21 -5.54
CA ILE A 100 11.43 12.77 -6.52
C ILE A 100 12.67 13.66 -6.43
N ARG A 101 13.86 13.05 -6.58
CA ARG A 101 15.16 13.72 -6.61
C ARG A 101 16.10 12.88 -7.45
N ASP A 102 16.82 13.50 -8.39
CA ASP A 102 17.76 12.81 -9.26
C ASP A 102 17.16 11.56 -9.93
N GLU A 103 15.92 11.71 -10.42
CA GLU A 103 15.08 10.65 -11.01
C GLU A 103 14.71 9.48 -10.09
N LYS A 104 15.07 9.54 -8.80
CA LYS A 104 14.71 8.57 -7.76
C LYS A 104 13.55 9.07 -6.91
N VAL A 105 12.65 8.15 -6.56
CA VAL A 105 11.50 8.39 -5.72
C VAL A 105 11.85 8.06 -4.27
N TYR A 106 11.59 8.99 -3.37
CA TYR A 106 11.71 8.79 -1.92
C TYR A 106 10.36 8.97 -1.24
N VAL A 107 10.24 8.41 -0.04
CA VAL A 107 9.02 8.51 0.79
C VAL A 107 9.35 9.19 2.10
N LYS A 108 8.76 10.37 2.33
CA LYS A 108 8.79 11.05 3.62
C LYS A 108 7.72 10.45 4.53
N LYS A 109 8.15 9.78 5.59
CA LYS A 109 7.27 9.19 6.61
C LYS A 109 6.64 10.30 7.48
N GLY A 110 5.35 10.15 7.75
CA GLY A 110 4.63 10.88 8.80
C GLY A 110 4.50 10.05 10.07
N LEU A 111 3.41 10.26 10.81
CA LEU A 111 3.07 9.51 12.01
C LEU A 111 1.78 8.70 11.76
N GLY A 112 1.81 7.41 12.07
CA GLY A 112 0.68 6.52 11.82
C GLY A 112 0.96 5.11 12.32
N ILE A 113 -0.11 4.30 12.35
CA ILE A 113 -0.02 2.89 12.70
C ILE A 113 0.29 2.07 11.44
N ALA A 114 0.94 0.92 11.59
CA ALA A 114 1.31 0.03 10.47
C ALA A 114 2.05 0.72 9.30
N LEU A 115 2.69 1.87 9.57
CA LEU A 115 3.18 2.79 8.54
C LEU A 115 4.14 2.14 7.53
N ASP A 116 5.02 1.25 7.97
CA ASP A 116 5.95 0.54 7.08
C ASP A 116 5.26 -0.47 6.16
N THR A 117 4.15 -1.05 6.62
CA THR A 117 3.28 -1.88 5.78
C THR A 117 2.55 -1.00 4.77
N ASP A 118 1.93 0.08 5.22
CA ASP A 118 1.18 1.00 4.35
C ASP A 118 2.06 1.65 3.28
N ILE A 119 3.30 2.02 3.61
CA ILE A 119 4.28 2.49 2.62
C ILE A 119 4.61 1.39 1.61
N GLY A 120 4.73 0.14 2.06
CA GLY A 120 4.94 -1.00 1.16
C GLY A 120 3.78 -1.16 0.17
N ILE A 121 2.54 -1.08 0.66
CA ILE A 121 1.32 -1.11 -0.16
C ILE A 121 1.37 0.02 -1.20
N ALA A 122 1.60 1.25 -0.75
CA ALA A 122 1.68 2.43 -1.59
C ALA A 122 2.77 2.33 -2.67
N LYS A 123 3.96 1.85 -2.31
CA LYS A 123 5.06 1.64 -3.26
C LYS A 123 4.67 0.68 -4.38
N TYR A 124 3.91 -0.38 -4.08
CA TYR A 124 3.47 -1.31 -5.12
C TYR A 124 2.47 -0.67 -6.09
N HIS A 125 1.47 0.05 -5.56
CA HIS A 125 0.53 0.81 -6.41
C HIS A 125 1.26 1.85 -7.28
N PHE A 126 2.21 2.56 -6.68
CA PHE A 126 3.02 3.54 -7.39
C PHE A 126 3.77 2.91 -8.57
N GLU A 127 4.52 1.82 -8.34
CA GLU A 127 5.29 1.13 -9.40
C GLU A 127 4.40 0.71 -10.58
N VAL A 128 3.28 0.05 -10.28
CA VAL A 128 2.36 -0.49 -11.29
C VAL A 128 1.80 0.63 -12.15
N ALA A 129 1.31 1.72 -11.55
CA ALA A 129 0.70 2.82 -12.30
C ALA A 129 1.72 3.73 -12.99
N ALA A 130 2.91 3.89 -12.42
CA ALA A 130 4.01 4.61 -13.05
C ALA A 130 4.61 3.86 -14.25
N GLY A 131 4.36 2.55 -14.37
CA GLY A 131 5.01 1.70 -15.36
C GLY A 131 6.51 1.58 -15.11
N LYS A 132 6.91 1.53 -13.84
CA LYS A 132 8.30 1.51 -13.39
C LYS A 132 8.54 0.31 -12.48
N ASP A 133 9.80 -0.12 -12.36
CA ASP A 133 10.20 -1.16 -11.43
C ASP A 133 10.86 -0.58 -10.16
N SER A 134 11.29 -1.46 -9.27
CA SER A 134 11.89 -1.10 -7.99
C SER A 134 13.21 -0.31 -8.09
N SER A 135 13.81 -0.18 -9.28
CA SER A 135 15.02 0.62 -9.49
C SER A 135 14.79 2.12 -9.29
N ILE A 136 13.54 2.60 -9.30
CA ILE A 136 13.25 4.02 -9.09
C ILE A 136 13.39 4.47 -7.63
N TRP A 137 13.42 3.56 -6.66
CA TRP A 137 13.44 3.96 -5.24
C TRP A 137 14.82 4.43 -4.79
N GLU A 138 14.82 5.48 -3.96
CA GLU A 138 15.93 5.83 -3.04
C GLU A 138 15.93 4.90 -1.81
#